data_AF-A0A2S4YCL1-F1
#
_entry.id   AF-A0A2S4YCL1-F1
#
_cell.length_a   1.000
_cell.length_b   1.000
_cell.length_c   1.000
_cell.angle_alpha   90.00
_cell.angle_beta   90.00
_cell.angle_gamma   90.00
#
_symmetry.space_group_name_H-M   'P 1'
#
loop_
_entity.id
_entity.type
_entity.pdbx_description
1 polymer ?
#
loop_
_entity_poly.entity_id
_entity_poly.type
_entity_poly.pdbx_seq_one_letter_code
_entity_poly.pdbx_strand_id
1 'polypeptide(L)'
;RAVLATARAPRGAASDRTGLTGLQALEGCTSHAALAAGEQALAGRIAVGLRADLTALGVDPVEAPADEVADAPVPLTVTGGHIVHRTVG
;
A
#
# COMPACT_ATOMS: atom_id res chain seq x y z
N ARG A 1 -10.43 -16.95 -24.27
CA ARG A 1 -9.05 -17.11 -24.79
C ARG A 1 -8.06 -16.11 -24.18
N ALA A 2 -8.43 -14.83 -23.98
CA ALA A 2 -7.55 -13.80 -23.39
C ALA A 2 -7.13 -14.07 -21.93
N VAL A 3 -8.02 -14.57 -21.08
CA VAL A 3 -7.74 -14.84 -19.65
C VAL A 3 -6.57 -15.84 -19.47
N LEU A 4 -6.57 -16.94 -20.23
CA LEU A 4 -5.46 -17.92 -20.22
C LEU A 4 -4.14 -17.35 -20.77
N ALA A 5 -4.20 -16.35 -21.65
CA ALA A 5 -3.00 -15.68 -22.15
C ALA A 5 -2.42 -14.71 -21.12
N THR A 6 -3.26 -13.98 -20.38
CA THR A 6 -2.84 -13.10 -19.29
C THR A 6 -2.28 -13.88 -18.10
N ALA A 7 -2.82 -15.07 -17.80
CA ALA A 7 -2.26 -15.93 -16.75
C ALA A 7 -0.84 -16.45 -17.07
N ARG A 8 -0.52 -16.61 -18.36
CA ARG A 8 0.80 -17.08 -18.82
C ARG A 8 1.82 -15.96 -19.05
N ALA A 9 1.33 -14.74 -19.28
CA ALA A 9 2.15 -13.54 -19.47
C ALA A 9 1.40 -12.36 -18.82
N PRO A 10 1.53 -12.21 -17.50
CA PRO A 10 0.85 -11.14 -16.79
C PRO A 10 1.32 -9.79 -17.29
N ARG A 11 0.44 -8.78 -17.21
CA ARG A 11 0.78 -7.39 -17.50
C ARG A 11 0.80 -6.58 -16.21
N GLY A 12 1.52 -5.46 -16.23
CA GLY A 12 1.60 -4.57 -15.07
C GLY A 12 2.48 -5.13 -13.96
N ALA A 13 2.09 -4.93 -12.70
CA ALA A 13 2.89 -5.27 -11.54
C ALA A 13 3.25 -6.77 -11.43
N ALA A 14 2.46 -7.66 -12.05
CA ALA A 14 2.69 -9.10 -12.05
C ALA A 14 3.54 -9.60 -13.25
N SER A 15 3.97 -8.71 -14.14
CA SER A 15 4.75 -9.10 -15.33
C SER A 15 6.22 -9.37 -15.00
N ASP A 16 6.92 -10.06 -15.90
CA ASP A 16 8.36 -10.33 -15.79
C ASP A 16 9.26 -9.08 -15.96
N ARG A 17 8.66 -7.89 -16.11
CA ARG A 17 9.41 -6.63 -16.19
C ARG A 17 9.84 -6.18 -14.79
N THR A 18 10.87 -5.34 -14.73
CA THR A 18 11.26 -4.63 -13.51
C THR A 18 10.02 -4.05 -12.82
N GLY A 19 9.78 -4.49 -11.59
CA GLY A 19 8.64 -4.08 -10.78
C GLY A 19 8.73 -2.62 -10.32
N LEU A 20 7.75 -2.21 -9.53
CA LEU A 20 7.78 -0.91 -8.86
C LEU A 20 8.92 -0.90 -7.82
N THR A 21 9.54 0.27 -7.61
CA THR A 21 10.35 0.48 -6.40
C THR A 21 9.43 0.46 -5.16
N GLY A 22 9.99 0.22 -3.97
CA GLY A 22 9.22 0.25 -2.72
C GLY A 22 8.48 1.58 -2.52
N LEU A 23 9.14 2.71 -2.81
CA LEU A 23 8.51 4.03 -2.77
C LEU A 23 7.34 4.16 -3.76
N GLN A 24 7.52 3.71 -5.00
CA GLN A 24 6.45 3.75 -6.01
C GLN A 24 5.26 2.87 -5.61
N ALA A 25 5.52 1.70 -5.01
CA ALA A 25 4.48 0.82 -4.49
C ALA A 25 3.73 1.48 -3.32
N LEU A 26 4.45 2.07 -2.36
CA LEU A 26 3.86 2.78 -1.23
C LEU A 26 2.99 3.95 -1.68
N GLU A 27 3.48 4.80 -2.58
CA GLU A 27 2.70 5.90 -3.17
C GLU A 27 1.49 5.38 -3.94
N GLY A 28 1.66 4.29 -4.70
CA GLY A 28 0.61 3.58 -5.43
C GLY A 28 -0.57 3.17 -4.54
N CYS A 29 -0.29 2.72 -3.31
CA CYS A 29 -1.30 2.34 -2.33
C CYS A 29 -1.84 3.50 -1.49
N THR A 30 -1.23 4.70 -1.56
CA THR A 30 -1.56 5.83 -0.67
C THR A 30 -1.87 7.10 -1.47
N SER A 31 -0.88 7.94 -1.74
CA SER A 31 -1.05 9.27 -2.36
C SER A 31 -1.61 9.19 -3.78
N HIS A 32 -1.12 8.25 -4.61
CA HIS A 32 -1.62 8.05 -5.97
C HIS A 32 -3.01 7.41 -5.97
N ALA A 33 -3.32 6.52 -5.02
CA ALA A 33 -4.67 5.98 -4.86
C ALA A 33 -5.68 7.07 -4.48
N ALA A 34 -5.32 7.94 -3.53
CA ALA A 34 -6.16 9.07 -3.14
C ALA A 34 -6.37 10.05 -4.30
N LEU A 35 -5.33 10.32 -5.10
CA LEU A 35 -5.45 11.12 -6.31
C LEU A 35 -6.41 10.49 -7.33
N ALA A 36 -6.27 9.20 -7.59
CA ALA A 36 -7.13 8.49 -8.54
C ALA A 36 -8.60 8.47 -8.09
N ALA A 37 -8.85 8.47 -6.77
CA ALA A 37 -10.18 8.56 -6.18
C ALA A 37 -10.73 9.99 -6.07
N GLY A 38 -9.93 11.02 -6.36
CA GLY A 38 -10.30 12.43 -6.14
C GLY A 38 -10.28 12.87 -4.67
N GLU A 39 -9.71 12.06 -3.78
CA GLU A 39 -9.67 12.28 -2.33
C GLU A 39 -8.32 12.85 -1.82
N GLN A 40 -7.39 13.22 -2.70
CA GLN A 40 -6.06 13.74 -2.33
C GLN A 40 -6.05 14.96 -1.38
N ALA A 41 -7.17 15.67 -1.27
CA ALA A 41 -7.36 16.78 -0.33
C ALA A 41 -7.69 16.33 1.10
N LEU A 42 -8.10 15.07 1.27
CA LEU A 42 -8.59 14.51 2.53
C LEU A 42 -7.82 13.25 2.96
N ALA A 43 -7.13 12.54 2.07
CA ALA A 43 -6.45 11.28 2.39
C ALA A 43 -5.17 11.01 1.57
N GLY A 44 -4.54 9.87 1.83
CA GLY A 44 -3.38 9.34 1.09
C GLY A 44 -2.03 9.89 1.54
N ARG A 45 -1.99 10.78 2.53
CA ARG A 45 -0.74 11.31 3.13
C ARG A 45 -0.95 11.57 4.62
N ILE A 46 0.15 11.56 5.38
CA ILE A 46 0.17 11.99 6.78
C ILE A 46 0.53 13.48 6.81
N ALA A 47 -0.48 14.33 6.96
CA ALA A 47 -0.31 15.77 7.12
C ALA A 47 -1.50 16.38 7.86
N VAL A 48 -1.30 17.56 8.45
CA VAL A 48 -2.36 18.30 9.15
C VAL A 48 -3.52 18.59 8.19
N GLY A 49 -4.75 18.35 8.66
CA GLY A 49 -5.98 18.56 7.89
C GLY A 49 -6.46 17.36 7.08
N LEU A 50 -5.66 16.29 6.96
CA LEU A 50 -6.06 15.02 6.34
C LEU A 50 -6.71 14.09 7.38
N ARG A 51 -7.47 13.10 6.91
CA ARG A 51 -8.02 12.02 7.75
C ARG A 51 -6.88 11.31 8.46
N ALA A 52 -7.09 11.02 9.75
CA ALA A 52 -6.15 10.27 10.57
C ALA A 52 -6.26 8.75 10.29
N ASP A 53 -5.99 8.38 9.03
CA ASP A 53 -5.90 7.01 8.54
C ASP A 53 -4.42 6.63 8.45
N LEU A 54 -3.97 5.65 9.25
CA LEU A 54 -2.58 5.17 9.19
C LEU A 54 -2.49 3.68 9.55
N THR A 55 -1.52 3.01 8.93
CA THR A 55 -1.16 1.61 9.22
C THR A 55 0.33 1.56 9.51
N ALA A 56 0.69 1.00 10.66
CA ALA A 56 2.09 0.71 10.97
C ALA A 56 2.45 -0.68 10.45
N LEU A 57 3.61 -0.80 9.80
CA LEU A 57 4.19 -2.07 9.38
C LEU A 57 5.43 -2.38 10.23
N GLY A 58 5.68 -3.65 10.51
CA GLY A 58 6.84 -4.11 11.27
C GLY A 58 8.18 -4.00 10.53
N VAL A 59 8.14 -3.64 9.25
CA VAL A 59 9.30 -3.37 8.38
C VAL A 59 9.12 -2.03 7.68
N ASP A 60 10.19 -1.48 7.12
CA ASP A 60 10.09 -0.34 6.20
C ASP A 60 9.65 -0.82 4.81
N PRO A 61 8.44 -0.47 4.32
CA PRO A 61 7.94 -0.93 3.02
C PRO A 61 8.66 -0.32 1.81
N VAL A 62 9.50 0.70 2.01
CA VAL A 62 10.29 1.31 0.94
C VAL A 62 11.57 0.52 0.68
N GLU A 63 12.16 -0.03 1.75
CA GLU A 63 13.48 -0.67 1.71
C GLU A 63 13.42 -2.21 1.76
N ALA A 64 12.40 -2.79 2.42
CA ALA A 64 12.30 -4.24 2.59
C ALA A 64 11.92 -4.97 1.28
N PRO A 65 12.36 -6.24 1.12
CA PRO A 65 11.90 -7.10 0.03
C PRO A 65 10.37 -7.23 -0.02
N ALA A 66 9.81 -7.35 -1.22
CA ALA A 66 8.36 -7.35 -1.41
C ALA A 66 7.64 -8.53 -0.71
N ASP A 67 8.30 -9.68 -0.64
CA ASP A 67 7.85 -10.85 0.11
C ASP A 67 7.86 -10.60 1.63
N GLU A 68 8.90 -9.95 2.16
CA GLU A 68 8.94 -9.56 3.58
C GLU A 68 7.88 -8.50 3.92
N VAL A 69 7.61 -7.54 3.01
CA VAL A 69 6.52 -6.57 3.19
C VAL A 69 5.15 -7.25 3.23
N ALA A 70 4.95 -8.29 2.41
CA ALA A 70 3.68 -9.02 2.36
C ALA A 70 3.38 -9.77 3.66
N ASP A 71 4.41 -10.28 4.34
CA ASP A 71 4.30 -11.01 5.61
C ASP A 71 4.54 -10.11 6.84
N ALA A 72 4.78 -8.81 6.63
CA ALA A 72 5.12 -7.88 7.70
C ALA A 72 4.01 -7.81 8.76
N PRO A 73 4.35 -7.90 10.07
CA PRO A 73 3.38 -7.66 11.13
C PRO A 73 2.74 -6.28 10.99
N VAL A 74 1.43 -6.19 11.23
CA VAL A 74 0.69 -4.92 11.28
C VAL A 74 0.31 -4.64 12.73
N PRO A 75 1.21 -4.05 13.54
CA PRO A 75 0.94 -3.85 14.97
C PRO A 75 -0.23 -2.89 15.25
N LEU A 76 -0.53 -1.97 14.32
CA LEU A 76 -1.52 -0.92 14.50
C LEU A 76 -2.17 -0.52 13.17
N THR A 77 -3.49 -0.37 13.18
CA THR A 77 -4.25 0.34 12.13
C THR A 77 -5.21 1.32 12.77
N VAL A 78 -5.22 2.55 12.27
CA VAL A 78 -6.10 3.65 12.69
C VAL A 78 -6.93 4.10 11.48
N THR A 79 -8.22 4.34 11.69
CA THR A 79 -9.12 4.91 10.69
C THR A 79 -9.91 6.06 11.32
N GLY A 80 -9.86 7.23 10.71
CA GLY A 80 -10.53 8.44 11.21
C GLY A 80 -10.10 8.84 12.62
N GLY A 81 -8.88 8.48 13.04
CA GLY A 81 -8.39 8.70 14.41
C GLY A 81 -8.79 7.63 15.43
N HIS A 82 -9.51 6.58 15.02
CA HIS A 82 -9.88 5.46 15.87
C HIS A 82 -8.99 4.25 15.60
N ILE A 83 -8.45 3.63 16.66
CA ILE A 83 -7.71 2.37 16.54
C ILE A 83 -8.71 1.26 16.18
N VAL A 84 -8.60 0.73 14.97
CA VAL A 84 -9.47 -0.35 14.46
C VAL A 84 -8.80 -1.72 14.50
N HIS A 85 -7.46 -1.74 14.52
CA HIS A 85 -6.68 -2.94 14.74
C HIS A 85 -5.48 -2.61 15.65
N ARG A 86 -5.22 -3.51 16.60
CA ARG A 86 -4.00 -3.51 17.40
C ARG A 86 -3.64 -4.95 17.73
N THR A 87 -2.38 -5.31 17.56
CA THR A 87 -1.87 -6.56 18.11
C THR A 87 -1.40 -6.30 19.53
N VAL A 88 -1.81 -7.15 20.47
CA VAL A 88 -1.24 -7.19 21.84
C VAL A 88 -0.02 -8.11 21.77
N GLY A 89 1.12 -7.60 22.22
CA GLY A 89 2.34 -8.39 22.37
C GLY A 89 2.23 -9.45 23.46
#